data_AF-A0A2A2LLD2-F1
#
_entry.id   AF-A0A2A2LLD2-F1
#
_cell.length_a   1.000
_cell.length_b   1.000
_cell.length_c   1.000
_cell.angle_alpha   90.00
_cell.angle_beta   90.00
_cell.angle_gamma   90.00
#
_symmetry.space_group_name_H-M   'P 1'
#
loop_
_entity.id
_entity.type
_entity.pdbx_description
1 polymer ?
#
loop_
_entity_poly.entity_id
_entity_poly.type
_entity_poly.pdbx_seq_one_letter_code
_entity_poly.pdbx_strand_id
1 'polypeptide(L)'
;MLPQFCISLQKFAVFLLLALPHITLSLSLIQRRQHYRRPICESSQACSYVVNGIDMTFCDCPGEDKSCPTEPEFSINSKGTVYQFCEPRKIPICDEGQVATSVEDLQTAIHCVCPDNMVHRRRKIPGTRNSEYICEARSCQEPDNTCAVLGDVGVK
;
A
#
# COMPACT_ATOMS: atom_id res chain seq x y z
N MET A 1 -53.90 -16.05 -33.05
CA MET A 1 -52.45 -16.06 -32.74
C MET A 1 -51.97 -14.62 -32.52
N LEU A 2 -52.26 -14.02 -31.36
CA LEU A 2 -51.75 -12.68 -30.97
C LEU A 2 -51.30 -12.53 -29.49
N PRO A 3 -51.60 -13.43 -28.51
CA PRO A 3 -51.28 -13.14 -27.10
C PRO A 3 -49.81 -13.42 -26.72
N GLN A 4 -49.06 -14.17 -27.54
CA GLN A 4 -47.71 -14.63 -27.19
C GLN A 4 -46.62 -13.55 -27.39
N PHE A 5 -46.85 -12.59 -28.29
CA PHE A 5 -45.91 -11.50 -28.57
C PHE A 5 -45.92 -10.42 -27.47
N CYS A 6 -47.08 -10.09 -26.89
CA CYS A 6 -47.18 -9.09 -25.82
C CYS A 6 -46.49 -9.52 -24.51
N ILE A 7 -46.58 -10.81 -24.16
CA ILE A 7 -45.97 -11.36 -22.94
C ILE A 7 -44.43 -11.31 -23.04
N SER A 8 -43.88 -11.48 -24.26
CA SER A 8 -42.44 -11.40 -24.51
C SER A 8 -41.92 -9.97 -24.31
N LEU A 9 -42.59 -8.96 -24.87
CA LEU A 9 -42.21 -7.55 -24.67
C LEU A 9 -42.29 -7.12 -23.20
N GLN A 10 -43.32 -7.56 -22.48
CA GLN A 10 -43.51 -7.19 -21.07
C GLN A 10 -42.42 -7.80 -20.17
N LYS A 11 -42.00 -9.04 -20.44
CA LYS A 11 -40.88 -9.68 -19.73
C LYS A 11 -39.55 -8.99 -20.04
N PHE A 12 -39.32 -8.60 -21.29
CA PHE A 12 -38.14 -7.82 -21.68
C PHE A 12 -38.09 -6.45 -21.00
N ALA A 13 -39.22 -5.73 -20.95
CA ALA A 13 -39.31 -4.43 -20.30
C ALA A 13 -39.04 -4.52 -18.80
N VAL A 14 -39.58 -5.55 -18.11
CA VAL A 14 -39.31 -5.79 -16.70
C VAL A 14 -37.84 -6.14 -16.47
N PHE A 15 -37.23 -6.95 -17.32
CA PHE A 15 -35.82 -7.30 -17.22
C PHE A 15 -34.90 -6.08 -17.41
N LEU A 16 -35.23 -5.20 -18.37
CA LEU A 16 -34.54 -3.92 -18.59
C LEU A 16 -34.67 -3.00 -17.37
N LEU A 17 -35.88 -2.86 -16.80
CA LEU A 17 -36.13 -2.05 -15.60
C LEU A 17 -35.39 -2.57 -14.36
N LEU A 18 -35.22 -3.88 -14.23
CA LEU A 18 -34.46 -4.50 -13.14
C LEU A 18 -32.94 -4.37 -13.34
N ALA A 19 -32.45 -4.32 -14.60
CA ALA A 19 -31.01 -4.19 -14.90
C ALA A 19 -30.49 -2.74 -14.86
N LEU A 20 -31.32 -1.76 -15.22
CA LEU A 20 -31.01 -0.31 -15.21
C LEU A 20 -30.36 0.21 -13.90
N PRO A 21 -30.84 -0.13 -12.68
CA PRO A 21 -30.21 0.34 -11.44
C PRO A 21 -28.81 -0.26 -11.23
N HIS A 22 -28.55 -1.49 -11.69
CA HIS A 22 -27.22 -2.12 -11.57
C HIS A 22 -26.20 -1.51 -12.55
N ILE A 23 -26.66 -1.16 -13.76
CA ILE A 23 -25.83 -0.51 -14.79
C ILE A 23 -25.45 0.91 -14.36
N THR A 24 -26.39 1.67 -13.80
CA THR A 24 -26.13 3.04 -13.31
C THR A 24 -25.16 3.05 -12.12
N LEU A 25 -25.28 2.10 -11.19
CA LEU A 25 -24.36 1.99 -10.05
C LEU A 25 -22.92 1.68 -10.51
N SER A 26 -22.76 0.75 -11.44
CA SER A 26 -21.45 0.38 -11.99
C SER A 26 -20.80 1.53 -12.77
N LEU A 27 -21.57 2.25 -13.59
CA LEU A 27 -21.10 3.48 -14.26
C LEU A 27 -20.64 4.56 -13.27
N SER A 28 -21.39 4.78 -12.19
CA SER A 28 -21.01 5.77 -11.17
C SER A 28 -19.71 5.43 -10.43
N LEU A 29 -19.46 4.13 -10.16
CA LEU A 29 -18.22 3.65 -9.55
C LEU A 29 -17.03 3.78 -10.50
N ILE A 30 -17.21 3.49 -11.79
CA ILE A 30 -16.19 3.67 -12.83
C ILE A 30 -15.83 5.15 -12.96
N GLN A 31 -16.84 6.02 -13.05
CA GLN A 31 -16.62 7.48 -13.15
C GLN A 31 -15.93 8.03 -11.90
N ARG A 32 -16.30 7.57 -10.71
CA ARG A 32 -15.64 7.97 -9.45
C ARG A 32 -14.17 7.52 -9.40
N ARG A 33 -13.84 6.34 -9.94
CA ARG A 33 -12.45 5.88 -10.08
C ARG A 33 -11.66 6.71 -11.10
N GLN A 34 -12.29 7.13 -12.19
CA GLN A 34 -11.63 7.97 -13.22
C GLN A 34 -11.27 9.38 -12.71
N HIS A 35 -11.99 9.90 -11.72
CA HIS A 35 -11.69 11.21 -11.13
C HIS A 35 -10.70 11.15 -9.96
N TYR A 36 -10.35 9.97 -9.46
CA TYR A 36 -9.33 9.86 -8.43
C TYR A 36 -7.95 10.08 -9.06
N ARG A 37 -7.32 11.21 -8.73
CA ARG A 37 -5.89 11.41 -8.99
C ARG A 37 -5.11 11.09 -7.74
N ARG A 38 -4.06 10.29 -7.91
CA ARG A 38 -3.10 10.06 -6.84
C ARG A 38 -2.37 11.37 -6.51
N PRO A 39 -1.96 11.58 -5.25
CA PRO A 39 -1.10 12.71 -4.89
C PRO A 39 0.25 12.61 -5.62
N ILE A 40 1.00 13.71 -5.67
CA ILE A 40 2.39 13.71 -6.13
C ILE A 40 3.29 13.24 -4.99
N CYS A 41 4.26 12.37 -5.27
CA CYS A 41 5.20 11.88 -4.27
C CYS A 41 6.11 12.98 -3.74
N GLU A 42 6.38 12.96 -2.44
CA GLU A 42 7.53 13.67 -1.88
C GLU A 42 8.83 12.90 -2.15
N SER A 43 9.98 13.58 -2.11
CA SER A 43 11.28 12.99 -2.47
C SER A 43 11.72 11.83 -1.56
N SER A 44 11.16 11.74 -0.35
CA SER A 44 11.45 10.66 0.62
C SER A 44 10.48 9.48 0.53
N GLN A 45 9.36 9.64 -0.17
CA GLN A 45 8.28 8.67 -0.22
C GLN A 45 8.51 7.67 -1.36
N ALA A 46 8.20 6.41 -1.10
CA ALA A 46 8.13 5.42 -2.16
C ALA A 46 6.83 5.56 -2.96
N CYS A 47 6.94 5.55 -4.28
CA CYS A 47 5.81 5.69 -5.20
C CYS A 47 4.99 4.40 -5.32
N SER A 48 5.62 3.24 -5.13
CA SER A 48 4.95 1.94 -5.09
C SER A 48 5.66 0.97 -4.14
N TYR A 49 4.91 -0.06 -3.70
CA TYR A 49 5.46 -1.22 -3.00
C TYR A 49 5.11 -2.50 -3.76
N VAL A 50 6.07 -3.40 -3.87
CA VAL A 50 5.85 -4.77 -4.35
C VAL A 50 5.98 -5.75 -3.20
N VAL A 51 4.89 -6.41 -2.85
CA VAL A 51 4.82 -7.44 -1.80
C VAL A 51 4.17 -8.68 -2.38
N ASN A 52 4.81 -9.84 -2.26
CA ASN A 52 4.31 -11.12 -2.81
C ASN A 52 3.94 -11.04 -4.31
N GLY A 53 4.68 -10.24 -5.08
CA GLY A 53 4.43 -10.02 -6.50
C GLY A 53 3.24 -9.10 -6.83
N ILE A 54 2.60 -8.50 -5.83
CA ILE A 54 1.52 -7.52 -6.00
C ILE A 54 2.13 -6.12 -5.89
N ASP A 55 1.98 -5.32 -6.95
CA ASP A 55 2.34 -3.91 -6.99
C ASP A 55 1.17 -3.04 -6.49
N MET A 56 1.46 -2.20 -5.52
CA MET A 56 0.56 -1.17 -5.01
C MET A 56 1.19 0.21 -5.23
N THR A 57 0.58 1.02 -6.09
CA THR A 57 1.04 2.39 -6.36
C THR A 57 0.26 3.41 -5.53
N PHE A 58 0.96 4.32 -4.85
CA PHE A 58 0.38 5.25 -3.88
C PHE A 58 0.36 6.70 -4.36
N CYS A 59 1.39 7.13 -5.07
CA CYS A 59 1.54 8.49 -5.58
C CYS A 59 2.12 8.49 -7.01
N ASP A 60 1.92 9.59 -7.73
CA ASP A 60 2.51 9.82 -9.05
C ASP A 60 3.85 10.53 -8.87
N CYS A 61 4.84 10.16 -9.69
CA CYS A 61 6.15 10.81 -9.64
C CYS A 61 6.08 12.26 -10.16
N PRO A 62 6.90 13.17 -9.61
CA PRO A 62 6.96 14.55 -10.09
C PRO A 62 7.59 14.60 -11.49
N GLY A 63 7.10 15.48 -12.35
CA GLY A 63 7.63 15.69 -13.70
C GLY A 63 6.58 15.49 -14.80
N GLU A 64 7.05 15.37 -16.04
CA GLU A 64 6.20 15.08 -17.20
C GLU A 64 5.76 13.61 -17.22
N ASP A 65 6.69 12.69 -16.92
CA ASP A 65 6.39 11.28 -16.71
C ASP A 65 5.97 11.07 -15.25
N LYS A 66 4.73 10.62 -15.07
CA LYS A 66 4.12 10.37 -13.76
C LYS A 66 4.25 8.92 -13.31
N SER A 67 4.86 8.07 -14.13
CA SER A 67 5.04 6.66 -13.83
C SER A 67 6.05 6.47 -12.69
N CYS A 68 5.84 5.41 -11.91
CA CYS A 68 6.77 4.99 -10.86
C CYS A 68 7.83 4.08 -11.52
N PRO A 69 9.12 4.42 -11.47
CA PRO A 69 10.20 3.61 -12.05
C PRO A 69 10.24 2.21 -11.43
N THR A 70 10.61 1.20 -12.22
CA THR A 70 10.65 -0.21 -11.78
C THR A 70 12.06 -0.81 -11.83
N GLU A 71 13.01 -0.03 -12.33
CA GLU A 71 14.40 -0.41 -12.48
C GLU A 71 15.06 -0.59 -11.11
N PRO A 72 16.01 -1.54 -10.97
CA PRO A 72 16.62 -1.87 -9.68
C PRO A 72 17.23 -0.69 -8.93
N GLU A 73 17.77 0.30 -9.65
CA GLU A 73 18.43 1.49 -9.09
C GLU A 73 17.48 2.46 -8.37
N PHE A 74 16.17 2.38 -8.66
CA PHE A 74 15.12 3.13 -7.99
C PHE A 74 14.44 2.30 -6.90
N SER A 75 14.92 1.08 -6.64
CA SER A 75 14.24 0.13 -5.78
C SER A 75 15.09 -0.27 -4.58
N ILE A 76 14.41 -0.51 -3.46
CA ILE A 76 15.04 -0.95 -2.21
C ILE A 76 14.25 -2.09 -1.64
N ASN A 77 14.93 -3.23 -1.44
CA ASN A 77 14.34 -4.38 -0.78
C ASN A 77 14.55 -4.27 0.73
N SER A 78 13.47 -4.22 1.48
CA SER A 78 13.52 -4.31 2.94
C SER A 78 12.53 -5.37 3.41
N LYS A 79 13.09 -6.44 4.01
CA LYS A 79 12.35 -7.57 4.61
C LYS A 79 11.29 -8.18 3.68
N GLY A 80 11.60 -8.33 2.39
CA GLY A 80 10.71 -8.97 1.41
C GLY A 80 9.67 -8.04 0.78
N THR A 81 9.69 -6.74 1.14
CA THR A 81 8.96 -5.69 0.43
C THR A 81 9.94 -4.90 -0.43
N VAL A 82 9.62 -4.74 -1.71
CA VAL A 82 10.39 -3.87 -2.62
C VAL A 82 9.71 -2.51 -2.67
N TYR A 83 10.41 -1.48 -2.21
CA TYR A 83 9.96 -0.09 -2.25
C TYR A 83 10.55 0.58 -3.49
N GLN A 84 9.72 1.16 -4.36
CA GLN A 84 10.17 1.91 -5.55
C GLN A 84 10.07 3.41 -5.28
N PHE A 85 11.03 4.18 -5.78
CA PHE A 85 11.14 5.62 -5.59
C PHE A 85 11.20 6.34 -6.95
N CYS A 86 10.81 7.61 -6.97
CA CYS A 86 10.86 8.42 -8.19
C CYS A 86 12.28 8.82 -8.61
N GLU A 87 13.23 8.77 -7.68
CA GLU A 87 14.63 9.10 -7.90
C GLU A 87 15.51 7.97 -7.33
N PRO A 88 16.71 7.73 -7.87
CA PRO A 88 17.63 6.75 -7.32
C PRO A 88 18.05 7.17 -5.90
N ARG A 89 17.98 6.25 -4.94
CA ARG A 89 18.34 6.53 -3.54
C ARG A 89 19.41 5.57 -3.05
N LYS A 90 20.45 6.12 -2.44
CA LYS A 90 21.39 5.36 -1.61
C LYS A 90 20.93 5.45 -0.17
N ILE A 91 20.20 4.43 0.29
CA ILE A 91 19.73 4.39 1.67
C ILE A 91 20.83 3.81 2.58
N PRO A 92 21.22 4.53 3.64
CA PRO A 92 22.26 4.06 4.56
C PRO A 92 21.76 2.92 5.45
N ILE A 93 22.68 2.25 6.12
CA ILE A 93 22.36 1.32 7.21
C ILE A 93 22.08 2.12 8.48
N CYS A 94 21.03 1.74 9.23
CA CYS A 94 20.68 2.42 10.47
C CYS A 94 21.63 2.06 11.62
N ASP A 95 21.88 3.02 12.50
CA ASP A 95 22.42 2.76 13.85
C ASP A 95 21.31 2.29 14.81
N GLU A 96 21.71 1.74 15.96
CA GLU A 96 20.77 1.39 17.02
C GLU A 96 20.01 2.63 17.53
N GLY A 97 18.70 2.51 17.67
CA GLY A 97 17.80 3.57 18.11
C GLY A 97 17.34 4.52 17.00
N GLN A 98 17.82 4.37 15.76
CA GLN A 98 17.37 5.19 14.63
C GLN A 98 16.05 4.70 14.03
N VAL A 99 15.28 5.63 13.48
CA VAL A 99 14.03 5.35 12.75
C VAL A 99 14.38 4.87 11.34
N ALA A 100 14.14 3.61 11.03
CA ALA A 100 14.31 3.04 9.70
C ALA A 100 13.19 3.45 8.75
N THR A 101 11.96 3.38 9.24
CA THR A 101 10.76 3.57 8.44
C THR A 101 9.75 4.43 9.19
N SER A 102 9.18 5.42 8.52
CA SER A 102 7.97 6.11 9.00
C SER A 102 6.79 5.78 8.10
N VAL A 103 5.63 5.58 8.70
CA VAL A 103 4.35 5.34 8.03
C VAL A 103 3.41 6.45 8.43
N GLU A 104 3.03 7.26 7.45
CA GLU A 104 2.08 8.35 7.57
C GLU A 104 0.84 8.02 6.74
N ASP A 105 -0.27 7.74 7.42
CA ASP A 105 -1.48 7.14 6.83
C ASP A 105 -1.22 5.87 6.00
N LEU A 106 -1.09 6.00 4.67
CA LEU A 106 -0.80 4.90 3.73
C LEU A 106 0.59 5.03 3.07
N GLN A 107 1.29 6.14 3.30
CA GLN A 107 2.59 6.42 2.72
C GLN A 107 3.68 5.96 3.68
N THR A 108 4.71 5.35 3.10
CA THR A 108 5.85 4.80 3.80
C THR A 108 7.10 5.51 3.30
N ALA A 109 7.85 6.10 4.22
CA ALA A 109 9.16 6.65 3.93
C ALA A 109 10.23 5.74 4.54
N ILE A 110 11.20 5.35 3.72
CA ILE A 110 12.38 4.59 4.16
C ILE A 110 13.53 5.58 4.32
N HIS A 111 14.07 5.64 5.53
CA HIS A 111 15.17 6.54 5.91
C HIS A 111 16.52 5.82 5.94
N CYS A 112 16.53 4.59 6.44
CA CYS A 112 17.68 3.72 6.51
C CYS A 112 17.25 2.24 6.53
N VAL A 113 18.16 1.31 6.27
CA VAL A 113 17.90 -0.14 6.33
C VAL A 113 18.40 -0.68 7.67
N CYS A 114 17.53 -1.31 8.46
CA CYS A 114 17.98 -1.99 9.68
C CYS A 114 18.92 -3.16 9.35
N PRO A 115 20.06 -3.28 10.05
CA PRO A 115 20.89 -4.47 10.02
C PRO A 115 20.13 -5.76 10.33
N ASP A 116 20.56 -6.90 9.76
CA ASP A 116 19.86 -8.18 9.96
C ASP A 116 19.90 -8.72 11.39
N ASN A 117 20.90 -8.30 12.18
CA ASN A 117 21.03 -8.63 13.59
C ASN A 117 20.14 -7.76 14.51
N MET A 118 19.41 -6.79 13.98
CA MET A 118 18.49 -5.92 14.73
C MET A 118 17.02 -6.24 14.43
N VAL A 119 16.12 -5.69 15.24
CA VAL A 119 14.67 -5.81 15.08
C VAL A 119 14.03 -4.45 14.85
N HIS A 120 12.98 -4.41 14.03
CA HIS A 120 12.13 -3.24 13.87
C HIS A 120 11.12 -3.20 15.02
N ARG A 121 11.21 -2.19 15.87
CA ARG A 121 10.20 -1.94 16.90
C ARG A 121 9.26 -0.83 16.46
N ARG A 122 7.97 -1.16 16.38
CA ARG A 122 6.93 -0.17 16.04
C ARG A 122 6.68 0.77 17.22
N ARG A 123 6.83 2.06 16.98
CA ARG A 123 6.43 3.17 17.86
C ARG A 123 5.24 3.90 17.23
N LYS A 124 4.08 3.91 17.90
CA LYS A 124 2.92 4.67 17.45
C LYS A 124 3.05 6.13 17.93
N ILE A 125 2.86 7.10 17.04
CA ILE A 125 2.91 8.52 17.40
C ILE A 125 1.58 8.91 18.08
N PRO A 126 1.58 9.36 19.35
CA PRO A 126 0.36 9.72 20.07
C PRO A 126 -0.47 10.77 19.33
N GLY A 127 -1.79 10.60 19.30
CA GLY A 127 -2.70 11.54 18.65
C GLY A 127 -2.80 11.43 17.12
N THR A 128 -2.05 10.52 16.49
CA THR A 128 -2.08 10.31 15.03
C THR A 128 -2.32 8.83 14.68
N ARG A 129 -2.53 8.56 13.38
CA ARG A 129 -2.50 7.19 12.84
C ARG A 129 -1.09 6.73 12.48
N ASN A 130 -0.10 7.60 12.64
CA ASN A 130 1.24 7.42 12.14
C ASN A 130 2.04 6.46 13.04
N SER A 131 3.01 5.81 12.44
CA SER A 131 3.89 4.86 13.13
C SER A 131 5.31 5.00 12.62
N GLU A 132 6.26 4.80 13.50
CA GLU A 132 7.68 4.73 13.18
C GLU A 132 8.20 3.35 13.53
N TYR A 133 9.17 2.86 12.79
CA TYR A 133 9.85 1.60 13.04
C TYR A 133 11.30 1.89 13.34
N ILE A 134 11.71 1.61 14.57
CA ILE A 134 13.04 1.91 15.10
C ILE A 134 13.88 0.62 15.04
N CYS A 135 15.14 0.73 14.63
CA CYS A 135 16.07 -0.39 14.73
C CYS A 135 16.56 -0.51 16.17
N GLU A 136 16.26 -1.62 16.84
CA GLU A 136 16.77 -1.90 18.18
C GLU A 136 17.57 -3.21 18.18
N ALA A 137 18.57 -3.30 19.05
CA ALA A 137 19.27 -4.56 19.28
C ALA A 137 18.28 -5.62 19.78
N ARG A 138 18.53 -6.88 19.40
CA ARG A 138 17.75 -8.00 19.94
C ARG A 138 18.02 -8.13 21.43
N SER A 139 17.06 -7.71 22.25
CA SER A 139 17.04 -8.04 23.67
C SER A 139 16.65 -9.51 23.84
N CYS A 140 17.62 -10.41 23.84
CA CYS A 140 17.42 -11.77 24.32
C CYS A 140 17.38 -11.73 25.86
N GLN A 141 16.22 -11.44 26.44
CA GLN A 141 16.01 -11.57 27.89
C GLN A 141 14.99 -12.69 28.16
N GLU A 142 15.48 -13.93 28.18
CA GLU A 142 15.08 -15.05 29.07
C GLU A 142 15.87 -16.33 28.69
N PRO A 143 16.09 -17.28 29.63
CA PRO A 143 17.05 -18.38 29.46
C PRO A 143 16.56 -19.53 28.58
N ASP A 144 15.48 -19.33 27.81
CA ASP A 144 14.98 -20.29 26.85
C ASP A 144 15.13 -19.68 25.45
N ASN A 145 15.91 -20.33 24.59
CA ASN A 145 16.49 -19.83 23.34
C ASN A 145 15.49 -19.45 22.22
N THR A 146 14.27 -19.06 22.57
CA THR A 146 13.26 -18.50 21.66
C THR A 146 13.36 -16.99 21.62
N CYS A 147 14.08 -16.46 20.63
CA CYS A 147 13.94 -15.07 20.21
C CYS A 147 12.53 -14.88 19.62
N ALA A 148 11.56 -14.52 20.46
CA ALA A 148 10.22 -14.21 19.98
C ALA A 148 10.27 -12.93 19.11
N VAL A 149 9.94 -13.06 17.84
CA VAL A 149 9.58 -11.91 17.00
C VAL A 149 8.25 -11.41 17.54
N LEU A 150 8.26 -10.34 18.34
CA LEU A 150 7.05 -9.61 18.71
C LEU A 150 6.52 -8.89 17.44
N GLY A 151 5.83 -9.66 16.60
CA GLY A 151 5.14 -9.21 15.40
C GLY A 151 3.79 -9.90 15.31
N ASP A 152 2.74 -9.07 15.27
CA ASP A 152 1.35 -9.40 14.93
C ASP A 152 0.49 -10.15 15.95
N VAL A 153 0.27 -9.54 17.11
CA VAL A 153 -1.04 -9.70 17.78
C VAL A 153 -1.95 -8.58 17.29
N GLY A 154 -2.53 -8.82 16.11
CA GLY A 154 -3.78 -8.20 15.73
C GLY A 154 -4.81 -8.53 16.80
N VAL A 155 -5.41 -7.47 17.33
CA VAL A 155 -6.62 -7.51 18.13
C VAL A 155 -7.66 -8.35 17.37
N LYS A 156 -8.16 -9.40 18.01
CA LYS A 156 -9.50 -9.92 17.76
C LYS A 156 -10.18 -10.18 19.09
#